data_AF-A0A957F0G5-F1
#
_entry.id   AF-A0A957F0G5-F1
#
_cell.length_a   1.000
_cell.length_b   1.000
_cell.length_c   1.000
_cell.angle_alpha   90.00
_cell.angle_beta   90.00
_cell.angle_gamma   90.00
#
_symmetry.space_group_name_H-M   'P 1'
#
loop_
_entity.id
_entity.type
_entity.pdbx_description
1 polymer ?
#
loop_
_entity_poly.entity_id
_entity_poly.type
_entity_poly.pdbx_seq_one_letter_code
_entity_poly.pdbx_strand_id
1 'polypeptide(L)'
;MASLKELKGRINSVKSTQKITKAKQMVAAAKLRKAQAAAEAARPYAERLSAVMASLAGKVSGDGAPKLLAGNGSNQRHLLVVVNTDKGLCGGLNSNI
;
A
#
# COMPACT_ATOMS: atom_id res chain seq x y z
N MET A 1 -0.76 -46.92 9.12
CA MET A 1 -2.06 -46.21 9.17
C MET A 1 -1.93 -45.06 10.15
N ALA A 2 -2.44 -43.87 9.81
CA ALA A 2 -2.41 -42.75 10.76
C ALA A 2 -3.21 -43.12 12.01
N SER A 3 -2.62 -42.93 13.18
CA SER A 3 -3.28 -43.28 14.44
C SER A 3 -4.39 -42.28 14.77
N LEU A 4 -5.38 -42.71 15.54
CA LEU A 4 -6.48 -41.85 16.02
C LEU A 4 -5.95 -40.63 16.81
N LYS A 5 -4.78 -40.79 17.46
CA LYS A 5 -4.04 -39.71 18.13
C LYS A 5 -3.51 -38.66 17.14
N GLU A 6 -2.94 -39.07 16.02
CA GLU A 6 -2.44 -38.15 14.98
C GLU A 6 -3.59 -37.35 14.34
N LEU A 7 -4.72 -37.99 14.06
CA LEU A 7 -5.90 -37.31 13.52
C LEU A 7 -6.45 -36.26 14.50
N LYS A 8 -6.58 -36.60 15.80
CA LYS A 8 -6.95 -35.63 16.84
C LYS A 8 -5.95 -34.46 16.93
N GLY A 9 -4.66 -34.75 16.80
CA GLY A 9 -3.61 -33.73 16.76
C GLY A 9 -3.78 -32.75 15.59
N ARG A 10 -4.01 -33.27 14.38
CA ARG A 10 -4.25 -32.43 13.18
C ARG A 10 -5.51 -31.57 13.33
N ILE A 11 -6.60 -32.13 13.85
CA ILE A 11 -7.85 -31.37 14.09
C ILE A 11 -7.59 -30.19 15.02
N ASN A 12 -6.87 -30.40 16.12
CA ASN A 12 -6.57 -29.34 17.08
C ASN A 12 -5.65 -28.26 16.47
N SER A 13 -4.63 -28.68 15.70
CA SER A 13 -3.76 -27.74 14.97
C SER A 13 -4.54 -26.86 13.99
N VAL A 14 -5.38 -27.47 13.13
CA VAL A 14 -6.20 -26.73 12.16
C VAL A 14 -7.19 -25.80 12.86
N LYS A 15 -7.85 -26.25 13.93
CA LYS A 15 -8.75 -25.38 14.74
C LYS A 15 -8.02 -24.19 15.34
N SER A 16 -6.78 -24.37 15.79
CA SER A 16 -5.96 -23.27 16.31
C SER A 16 -5.62 -22.27 15.21
N THR A 17 -5.11 -22.76 14.08
CA THR A 17 -4.79 -21.91 12.90
C THR A 17 -6.03 -21.16 12.40
N GLN A 18 -7.20 -21.80 12.37
CA GLN A 18 -8.47 -21.17 11.99
C GLN A 18 -8.84 -19.99 12.90
N LYS A 19 -8.65 -20.12 14.22
CA LYS A 19 -8.90 -19.02 15.16
C LYS A 19 -7.93 -17.85 14.92
N ILE A 20 -6.65 -18.15 14.68
CA ILE A 20 -5.62 -17.12 14.41
C ILE A 20 -5.94 -16.37 13.11
N THR A 21 -6.27 -17.08 12.02
CA THR A 21 -6.57 -16.43 10.73
C THR A 21 -7.88 -15.64 10.81
N LYS A 22 -8.89 -16.13 11.54
CA LYS A 22 -10.13 -15.38 11.76
C LYS A 22 -9.89 -14.07 12.52
N ALA A 23 -9.07 -14.11 13.57
CA ALA A 23 -8.66 -12.91 14.28
C ALA A 23 -7.86 -11.95 13.38
N LYS A 24 -6.88 -12.47 12.62
CA LYS A 24 -6.10 -11.67 11.66
C LYS A 24 -6.98 -11.00 10.60
N GLN A 25 -8.00 -11.69 10.08
CA GLN A 25 -8.94 -11.13 9.12
C GLN A 25 -9.67 -9.90 9.71
N MET A 26 -10.15 -10.00 10.95
CA MET A 26 -10.83 -8.89 11.62
C MET A 26 -9.88 -7.72 11.91
N VAL A 27 -8.65 -8.00 12.34
CA VAL A 27 -7.62 -6.97 12.55
C VAL A 27 -7.25 -6.27 11.24
N ALA A 28 -7.10 -7.02 10.15
CA ALA A 28 -6.81 -6.47 8.83
C ALA A 28 -7.95 -5.58 8.34
N ALA A 29 -9.21 -6.01 8.49
CA ALA A 29 -10.38 -5.20 8.13
C ALA A 29 -10.43 -3.88 8.92
N ALA A 30 -10.18 -3.92 10.24
CA ALA A 30 -10.13 -2.72 11.06
C ALA A 30 -9.01 -1.76 10.63
N LYS A 31 -7.82 -2.28 10.33
CA LYS A 31 -6.69 -1.48 9.84
C LYS A 31 -6.98 -0.87 8.48
N LEU A 32 -7.59 -1.61 7.56
CA LEU A 32 -7.99 -1.11 6.25
C LEU A 32 -8.97 0.06 6.39
N ARG A 33 -10.01 -0.11 7.22
CA ARG A 33 -10.98 0.96 7.48
C ARG A 33 -10.32 2.23 8.05
N LYS A 34 -9.39 2.08 8.98
CA LYS A 34 -8.61 3.21 9.53
C LYS A 34 -7.77 3.89 8.45
N ALA A 35 -7.08 3.12 7.62
CA ALA A 35 -6.25 3.65 6.54
C ALA A 35 -7.09 4.38 5.49
N GLN A 36 -8.25 3.83 5.12
CA GLN A 36 -9.19 4.46 4.20
C GLN A 36 -9.70 5.80 4.74
N ALA A 37 -10.13 5.85 6.01
CA ALA A 37 -10.59 7.09 6.63
C ALA A 37 -9.49 8.17 6.65
N ALA A 38 -8.23 7.79 6.90
CA ALA A 38 -7.10 8.72 6.83
C ALA A 38 -6.85 9.23 5.41
N ALA A 39 -6.95 8.36 4.41
CA ALA A 39 -6.81 8.75 3.00
C ALA A 39 -7.94 9.68 2.53
N GLU A 40 -9.17 9.42 2.95
CA GLU A 40 -10.33 10.29 2.67
C GLU A 40 -10.19 11.65 3.35
N ALA A 41 -9.73 11.69 4.61
CA ALA A 41 -9.48 12.94 5.33
C ALA A 41 -8.34 13.78 4.69
N ALA A 42 -7.33 13.13 4.10
CA ALA A 42 -6.24 13.81 3.41
C ALA A 42 -6.63 14.33 2.01
N ARG A 43 -7.73 13.82 1.42
CA ARG A 43 -8.12 14.10 0.04
C ARG A 43 -8.37 15.60 -0.24
N PRO A 44 -9.10 16.37 0.59
CA PRO A 44 -9.33 17.79 0.30
C PRO A 44 -8.04 18.63 0.27
N TYR A 45 -7.06 18.28 1.11
CA TYR A 45 -5.75 18.92 1.09
C TYR A 45 -5.01 18.62 -0.22
N ALA A 46 -4.97 17.35 -0.63
CA ALA A 46 -4.33 16.94 -1.86
C ALA A 46 -4.95 17.60 -3.10
N GLU A 47 -6.29 17.69 -3.16
CA GLU A 47 -7.01 18.35 -4.24
C GLU A 47 -6.66 19.84 -4.35
N ARG A 48 -6.68 20.56 -3.22
CA ARG A 48 -6.30 21.98 -3.20
C ARG A 48 -4.85 22.20 -3.55
N LEU A 49 -3.94 21.37 -3.02
CA LEU A 49 -2.52 21.43 -3.35
C LEU A 49 -2.31 21.20 -4.85
N SER A 50 -2.97 20.20 -5.43
CA SER A 50 -2.90 19.92 -6.86
C SER A 50 -3.39 21.10 -7.70
N ALA A 51 -4.48 21.75 -7.29
CA ALA A 51 -5.00 22.93 -8.00
C ALA A 51 -4.01 24.11 -7.97
N VAL A 52 -3.37 24.37 -6.82
CA VAL A 52 -2.35 25.42 -6.69
C VAL A 52 -1.12 25.09 -7.54
N MET A 53 -0.64 23.85 -7.49
CA MET A 53 0.52 23.41 -8.25
C MET A 53 0.26 23.48 -9.77
N ALA A 54 -0.94 23.09 -10.22
CA ALA A 54 -1.33 23.23 -11.63
C ALA A 54 -1.38 24.69 -12.10
N SER A 55 -1.93 25.58 -11.27
CA SER A 55 -1.96 27.03 -11.54
C SER A 55 -0.55 27.62 -11.63
N LEU A 56 0.37 27.16 -10.78
CA LEU A 56 1.76 27.61 -10.81
C LEU A 56 2.50 27.05 -12.04
N ALA A 57 2.35 25.76 -12.34
CA ALA A 57 2.98 25.13 -13.49
C ALA A 57 2.57 25.79 -14.82
N GLY A 58 1.31 26.23 -14.95
CA GLY A 58 0.85 26.95 -16.14
C GLY A 58 1.40 28.37 -16.30
N LYS A 59 1.96 28.96 -15.23
CA LYS A 59 2.49 30.34 -15.21
C LYS A 59 4.02 30.41 -15.22
N VAL A 60 4.69 29.31 -14.88
CA VAL A 60 6.14 29.23 -14.80
C VAL A 60 6.67 28.58 -16.08
N SER A 61 7.16 29.40 -17.01
CA SER A 61 7.80 28.97 -18.26
C SER A 61 9.08 29.76 -18.52
N GLY A 62 9.97 29.21 -19.35
CA GLY A 62 11.27 29.79 -19.71
C GLY A 62 12.45 29.36 -18.83
N ASP A 63 13.64 29.87 -19.14
CA ASP A 63 14.93 29.42 -18.59
C ASP A 63 15.10 29.62 -17.07
N GLY A 64 14.22 30.40 -16.42
CA GLY A 64 14.20 30.62 -14.97
C GLY A 64 13.33 29.64 -14.17
N ALA A 65 12.62 28.73 -14.84
CA ALA A 65 11.72 27.78 -14.18
C ALA A 65 12.48 26.74 -13.32
N PRO A 66 11.95 26.33 -12.15
CA PRO A 66 12.57 25.27 -11.35
C PRO A 66 12.71 23.96 -12.14
N LYS A 67 13.87 23.30 -12.04
CA LYS A 67 14.15 22.03 -12.75
C LYS A 67 13.17 20.90 -12.44
N LEU A 68 12.53 20.92 -11.27
CA LEU A 68 11.47 19.97 -10.90
C LEU A 68 10.20 20.13 -11.75
N LEU A 69 9.95 21.34 -12.28
CA LEU A 69 8.78 21.64 -13.12
C LEU A 69 9.14 21.63 -14.61
N ALA A 70 10.28 22.21 -14.99
CA ALA A 70 10.71 22.31 -16.39
C ALA A 70 11.39 21.03 -16.93
N GLY A 71 11.80 20.12 -16.03
CA GLY A 71 12.65 18.99 -16.37
C GLY A 71 14.13 19.37 -16.46
N ASN A 72 14.99 18.35 -16.47
CA ASN A 72 16.45 18.50 -16.50
C ASN A 72 17.06 18.23 -17.89
N GLY A 73 16.23 17.98 -18.91
CA GLY A 73 16.65 17.68 -20.28
C GLY A 73 17.31 16.30 -20.50
N SER A 74 17.43 15.45 -19.47
CA SER A 74 18.08 14.15 -19.56
C SER A 74 17.11 13.01 -19.27
N ASN A 75 17.01 12.05 -20.19
CA ASN A 75 16.17 10.85 -20.06
C ASN A 75 17.00 9.56 -19.95
N GLN A 76 18.23 9.63 -19.44
CA GLN A 76 19.15 8.50 -19.39
C GLN A 76 19.04 7.66 -18.11
N ARG A 77 18.42 8.21 -17.06
CA ARG A 77 18.36 7.60 -15.72
C ARG A 77 16.95 7.71 -15.17
N HIS A 78 16.39 6.58 -14.76
CA HIS A 78 15.06 6.51 -14.17
C HIS A 78 15.16 5.97 -12.74
N LEU A 79 14.52 6.67 -11.79
CA LEU A 79 14.37 6.18 -10.43
C LEU A 79 13.03 5.44 -10.32
N LEU A 80 13.10 4.16 -9.98
CA LEU A 80 11.93 3.34 -9.65
C LEU A 80 11.81 3.27 -8.13
N VAL A 81 10.68 3.73 -7.59
CA VAL A 81 10.37 3.61 -6.16
C VAL A 81 9.22 2.62 -6.02
N VAL A 82 9.50 1.48 -5.39
CA VAL A 82 8.53 0.42 -5.14
C VAL A 82 8.14 0.44 -3.67
N VAL A 83 6.84 0.52 -3.40
CA VAL A 83 6.29 0.46 -2.04
C VAL A 83 5.62 -0.89 -1.85
N ASN A 84 6.09 -1.67 -0.88
CA ASN A 84 5.60 -3.01 -0.60
C ASN A 84 5.22 -3.19 0.88
N THR A 85 4.67 -4.34 1.24
CA THR A 85 4.30 -4.64 2.63
C THR A 85 5.46 -5.21 3.42
N ASP A 86 5.58 -4.80 4.69
CA ASP A 86 6.59 -5.34 5.61
C ASP A 86 6.31 -6.78 6.08
N LYS A 87 5.04 -7.23 5.96
CA LYS A 87 4.57 -8.52 6.49
C LYS A 87 4.04 -9.42 5.38
N GLY A 88 4.32 -10.71 5.49
CA GLY A 88 3.76 -11.75 4.62
C GLY A 88 2.29 -12.09 4.93
N LEU A 89 1.80 -13.17 4.30
CA LEU A 89 0.37 -13.57 4.31
C LEU A 89 -0.57 -12.51 3.68
N CYS A 90 -0.06 -11.76 2.70
CA CYS A 90 -0.78 -10.75 1.93
C CYS A 90 -1.43 -11.30 0.64
N GLY A 91 -1.50 -12.62 0.49
CA GLY A 91 -1.96 -13.25 -0.76
C GLY A 91 -0.97 -12.97 -1.90
N GLY A 92 -1.50 -12.60 -3.07
CA GLY A 92 -0.69 -12.27 -4.25
C GLY A 92 -0.21 -10.82 -4.34
N LEU A 93 -0.43 -9.99 -3.32
CA LEU A 93 -0.15 -8.55 -3.39
C LEU A 93 1.31 -8.25 -3.76
N ASN A 94 2.26 -8.77 -2.99
CA ASN A 94 3.68 -8.48 -3.18
C ASN A 94 4.26 -9.09 -4.46
N SER A 95 3.64 -10.15 -4.99
CA SER A 95 4.08 -10.81 -6.24
C SER A 95 3.58 -10.09 -7.50
N ASN A 96 2.54 -9.27 -7.36
CA ASN A 96 1.95 -8.50 -8.46
C ASN A 96 2.47 -7.04 -8.52
N ILE A 97 3.20 -6.60 -7.50
CA ILE A 97 3.90 -5.30 -7.44
C ILE A 97 5.30 -5.48 -8.04
#